data_AF-A0A965SM26-F1
#
_entry.id   AF-A0A965SM26-F1
#
_cell.length_a   1.000
_cell.length_b   1.000
_cell.length_c   1.000
_cell.angle_alpha   90.00
_cell.angle_beta   90.00
_cell.angle_gamma   90.00
#
_symmetry.space_group_name_H-M   'P 1'
#
loop_
_entity.id
_entity.type
_entity.pdbx_description
1 polymer ?
#
loop_
_entity_poly.entity_id
_entity_poly.type
_entity_poly.pdbx_seq_one_letter_code
_entity_poly.pdbx_strand_id
1 'polypeptide(L)'
;MRRLTLALLCGAIALGAIGACSAQRATAPGAQDDTTLVVASAESSTSADLSALTLSPIAELEQPVDAAYRTGDDAVYFVSRTGTIHRYVNGDAGGDTGGDAFGNPVLDISDLTEGDGERGLLGLAFSPDGSVAYVNYTSRSGDTVVASLNVAANGTFDRGSLRTIITIEQPFRNHNAGDSSSNPTARCWCRWVTVVRPMIRCVCHLTSLRSWARFCG
;
A
#
# COMPACT_ATOMS: atom_id res chain seq x y z
N MET A 1 -47.22 -66.96 -8.44
CA MET A 1 -47.89 -67.02 -7.12
C MET A 1 -47.37 -65.86 -6.26
N ARG A 2 -48.30 -64.96 -5.85
CA ARG A 2 -48.38 -64.13 -4.62
C ARG A 2 -47.11 -63.39 -4.09
N ARG A 3 -47.02 -62.05 -4.11
CA ARG A 3 -47.68 -60.94 -3.35
C ARG A 3 -46.96 -60.54 -2.03
N LEU A 4 -46.67 -59.22 -1.94
CA LEU A 4 -46.28 -58.31 -0.84
C LEU A 4 -46.43 -58.80 0.62
N THR A 5 -45.51 -58.36 1.51
CA THR A 5 -45.81 -57.35 2.57
C THR A 5 -44.58 -56.77 3.28
N LEU A 6 -44.64 -55.44 3.48
CA LEU A 6 -43.87 -54.62 4.41
C LEU A 6 -44.39 -54.87 5.85
N ALA A 7 -43.50 -54.98 6.84
CA ALA A 7 -43.88 -54.88 8.25
C ALA A 7 -42.83 -54.11 9.04
N LEU A 8 -43.24 -52.92 9.48
CA LEU A 8 -42.62 -52.10 10.52
C LEU A 8 -42.71 -52.86 11.86
N LEU A 9 -41.63 -52.89 12.65
CA LEU A 9 -41.75 -53.02 14.10
C LEU A 9 -40.68 -52.16 14.79
N CYS A 10 -41.17 -51.13 15.49
CA CYS A 10 -40.47 -50.42 16.55
C CYS A 10 -40.20 -51.38 17.73
N GLY A 11 -39.00 -51.30 18.30
CA GLY A 11 -38.61 -52.00 19.53
C GLY A 11 -37.48 -51.25 20.23
N ALA A 12 -37.65 -51.01 21.52
CA ALA A 12 -37.06 -49.94 22.32
C ALA A 12 -35.81 -50.35 23.14
N ILE A 13 -34.94 -49.34 23.35
CA ILE A 13 -34.13 -48.98 24.55
C ILE A 13 -33.05 -49.95 25.07
N ALA A 14 -31.79 -49.44 25.12
CA ALA A 14 -30.92 -49.58 26.29
C ALA A 14 -29.95 -48.39 26.42
N LEU A 15 -29.89 -47.85 27.64
CA LEU A 15 -29.21 -46.64 28.12
C LEU A 15 -27.68 -46.72 28.00
N GLY A 16 -27.08 -45.68 27.40
CA GLY A 16 -25.66 -45.34 27.55
C GLY A 16 -25.54 -43.97 28.24
N ALA A 17 -24.96 -43.95 29.44
CA ALA A 17 -24.82 -42.77 30.27
C ALA A 17 -23.90 -41.71 29.62
N ILE A 18 -24.46 -40.53 29.34
CA ILE A 18 -23.68 -39.34 29.00
C ILE A 18 -23.60 -38.49 30.26
N GLY A 19 -22.39 -38.35 30.80
CA GLY A 19 -22.10 -37.43 31.89
C GLY A 19 -22.48 -36.02 31.48
N ALA A 20 -23.49 -35.46 32.15
CA ALA A 20 -23.85 -34.06 32.05
C ALA A 20 -22.68 -33.22 32.59
N CYS A 21 -21.92 -32.59 31.70
CA CYS A 21 -21.20 -31.38 32.07
C CYS A 21 -22.26 -30.29 32.17
N SER A 22 -22.55 -29.88 33.41
CA SER A 22 -23.40 -28.75 33.74
C SER A 22 -22.97 -27.54 32.92
N ALA A 23 -23.79 -27.14 31.94
CA ALA A 23 -23.70 -25.83 31.33
C ALA A 23 -24.18 -24.82 32.37
N GLN A 24 -23.25 -24.40 33.23
CA GLN A 24 -23.47 -23.29 34.15
C GLN A 24 -23.77 -22.06 33.28
N ARG A 25 -25.03 -21.66 33.19
CA ARG A 25 -25.41 -20.32 32.70
C ARG A 25 -24.75 -19.34 33.67
N ALA A 26 -23.59 -18.82 33.30
CA ALA A 26 -23.07 -17.63 33.92
C ALA A 26 -24.04 -16.50 33.57
N THR A 27 -24.87 -16.11 34.53
CA THR A 27 -25.58 -14.84 34.48
C THR A 27 -24.52 -13.76 34.40
N ALA A 28 -24.36 -13.16 33.22
CA ALA A 28 -23.52 -11.98 33.07
C ALA A 28 -24.03 -10.91 34.05
N PRO A 29 -23.14 -10.21 34.78
CA PRO A 29 -23.54 -9.04 35.53
C PRO A 29 -24.17 -8.05 34.55
N GLY A 30 -25.39 -7.61 34.85
CA GLY A 30 -25.99 -6.49 34.14
C GLY A 30 -25.12 -5.26 34.35
N ALA A 31 -24.27 -4.95 33.38
CA ALA A 31 -23.64 -3.66 33.28
C ALA A 31 -24.77 -2.67 32.98
N GLN A 32 -25.25 -1.97 34.00
CA GLN A 32 -25.97 -0.72 33.76
C GLN A 32 -24.94 0.26 33.23
N ASP A 33 -24.92 0.37 31.91
CA ASP A 33 -24.14 1.35 31.19
C ASP A 33 -24.83 2.71 31.34
N ASP A 34 -24.64 3.33 32.51
CA ASP A 34 -24.94 4.74 32.73
C ASP A 34 -23.80 5.60 32.16
N THR A 35 -23.51 5.39 30.87
CA THR A 35 -22.62 6.27 30.12
C THR A 35 -23.47 7.42 29.60
N THR A 36 -23.52 8.49 30.40
CA THR A 36 -23.96 9.80 29.96
C THR A 36 -23.06 10.22 28.80
N LEU A 37 -23.59 10.20 27.58
CA LEU A 37 -22.94 10.78 26.41
C LEU A 37 -22.86 12.28 26.63
N VAL A 38 -21.70 12.74 27.12
CA VAL A 38 -21.33 14.15 27.01
C VAL A 38 -21.15 14.40 25.51
N VAL A 39 -22.20 14.93 24.88
CA VAL A 39 -22.10 15.51 23.54
C VAL A 39 -21.20 16.72 23.70
N ALA A 40 -19.90 16.51 23.46
CA ALA A 40 -18.97 17.61 23.33
C ALA A 40 -19.55 18.59 22.30
N SER A 41 -19.70 19.84 22.72
CA SER A 41 -20.08 20.93 21.81
C SER A 41 -19.18 20.85 20.58
N ALA A 42 -19.81 20.78 19.41
CA ALA A 42 -19.13 20.78 18.13
C ALA A 42 -18.14 21.95 18.12
N GLU A 43 -16.84 21.63 18.09
CA GLU A 43 -15.83 22.64 17.83
C GLU A 43 -16.16 23.28 16.49
N SER A 44 -16.13 24.62 16.49
CA SER A 44 -16.42 25.44 15.33
C SER A 44 -15.48 25.05 14.20
N SER A 45 -16.01 24.34 13.20
CA SER A 45 -15.28 24.04 11.97
C SER A 45 -15.10 25.35 11.22
N THR A 46 -13.90 25.93 11.34
CA THR A 46 -13.51 27.04 10.48
C THR A 46 -13.32 26.45 9.08
N SER A 47 -14.35 26.57 8.24
CA SER A 47 -14.23 26.26 6.82
C SER A 47 -13.17 27.18 6.25
N ALA A 48 -12.01 26.63 5.88
CA ALA A 48 -11.00 27.39 5.17
C ALA A 48 -11.63 27.93 3.87
N ASP A 49 -11.63 29.25 3.70
CA ASP A 49 -12.08 29.87 2.46
C ASP A 49 -11.05 29.63 1.36
N LEU A 50 -11.27 28.58 0.57
CA LEU A 50 -10.39 28.22 -0.54
C LEU A 50 -10.59 29.12 -1.77
N SER A 51 -11.51 30.09 -1.71
CA SER A 51 -11.77 31.03 -2.82
C SER A 51 -10.57 31.92 -3.15
N ALA A 52 -9.59 32.03 -2.23
CA ALA A 52 -8.34 32.76 -2.42
C ALA A 52 -7.17 31.88 -2.90
N LEU A 53 -7.36 30.58 -3.12
CA LEU A 53 -6.28 29.69 -3.58
C LEU A 53 -6.06 29.87 -5.08
N THR A 54 -4.82 30.20 -5.46
CA THR A 54 -4.38 30.21 -6.86
C THR A 54 -3.49 29.00 -7.11
N LEU A 55 -3.76 28.26 -8.18
CA LEU A 55 -2.90 27.17 -8.64
C LEU A 55 -2.01 27.70 -9.75
N SER A 56 -0.70 27.47 -9.62
CA SER A 56 0.26 27.74 -10.67
C SER A 56 0.72 26.41 -11.26
N PRO A 57 0.67 26.21 -12.59
CA PRO A 57 1.26 25.05 -13.21
C PRO A 57 2.77 25.03 -12.96
N ILE A 58 3.28 23.91 -12.44
CA ILE A 58 4.71 23.70 -12.21
C ILE A 58 5.35 22.75 -13.24
N ALA A 59 4.53 21.99 -13.97
CA ALA A 59 4.95 20.85 -14.78
C ALA A 59 3.93 20.44 -15.84
N GLU A 60 4.42 19.91 -16.96
CA GLU A 60 3.71 18.92 -17.77
C GLU A 60 4.54 17.63 -17.79
N LEU A 61 3.94 16.52 -17.37
CA LEU A 61 4.59 15.21 -17.30
C LEU A 61 3.75 14.18 -18.06
N GLU A 62 4.42 13.21 -18.69
CA GLU A 62 3.74 12.12 -19.35
C GLU A 62 3.30 11.07 -18.31
N GLN A 63 1.99 10.88 -18.18
CA GLN A 63 1.37 9.85 -17.32
C GLN A 63 1.93 9.81 -15.87
N PRO A 64 1.93 10.93 -15.12
CA PRO A 64 2.38 10.93 -13.74
C PRO A 64 1.45 10.08 -12.86
N VAL A 65 2.03 9.28 -11.96
CA VAL A 65 1.28 8.34 -11.11
C VAL A 65 1.66 8.41 -9.63
N ASP A 66 2.83 8.94 -9.30
CA ASP A 66 3.30 9.07 -7.92
C ASP A 66 4.23 10.28 -7.75
N ALA A 67 4.38 10.75 -6.52
CA ALA A 67 5.33 11.80 -6.14
C ALA A 67 5.88 11.54 -4.74
N ALA A 68 7.21 11.62 -4.60
CA ALA A 68 7.90 11.37 -3.33
C ALA A 68 8.85 12.51 -2.96
N TYR A 69 9.03 12.71 -1.65
CA TYR A 69 10.04 13.62 -1.11
C TYR A 69 11.16 12.83 -0.46
N ARG A 70 12.39 13.38 -0.51
CA ARG A 70 13.58 12.74 0.06
C ARG A 70 14.10 13.56 1.23
N THR A 71 14.44 12.90 2.34
CA THR A 71 15.07 13.57 3.49
C THR A 71 16.34 14.30 3.08
N GLY A 72 16.44 15.58 3.42
CA GLY A 72 17.63 16.41 3.11
C GLY A 72 17.69 16.92 1.68
N ASP A 73 16.62 16.80 0.91
CA ASP A 73 16.48 17.37 -0.43
C ASP A 73 15.22 18.24 -0.47
N ASP A 74 15.32 19.46 -1.04
CA ASP A 74 14.18 20.38 -1.21
C ASP A 74 13.31 20.03 -2.43
N ALA A 75 13.60 18.92 -3.09
CA ALA A 75 12.92 18.48 -4.29
C ALA A 75 11.72 17.54 -4.06
N VAL A 76 10.73 17.66 -4.94
CA VAL A 76 9.73 16.63 -5.21
C VAL A 76 10.20 15.78 -6.38
N TYR A 77 10.12 14.46 -6.25
CA TYR A 77 10.39 13.51 -7.32
C TYR A 77 9.06 13.00 -7.87
N PHE A 78 8.78 13.29 -9.13
CA PHE A 78 7.57 12.83 -9.81
C PHE A 78 7.86 11.58 -10.62
N VAL A 79 6.96 10.62 -10.50
CA VAL A 79 7.06 9.30 -11.12
C VAL A 79 6.09 9.23 -12.28
N SER A 80 6.61 8.91 -13.46
CA SER A 80 5.83 8.70 -14.67
C SER A 80 5.70 7.22 -14.98
N ARG A 81 4.47 6.80 -15.31
CA ARG A 81 4.13 5.40 -15.59
C ARG A 81 4.95 4.81 -16.73
N THR A 82 5.41 5.65 -17.66
CA THR A 82 6.27 5.29 -18.79
C THR A 82 7.68 4.84 -18.39
N GLY A 83 8.06 4.95 -17.11
CA GLY A 83 9.32 4.43 -16.59
C GLY A 83 10.35 5.49 -16.22
N THR A 84 9.94 6.75 -16.10
CA THR A 84 10.85 7.86 -15.78
C THR A 84 10.54 8.50 -14.43
N ILE A 85 11.57 9.07 -13.79
CA ILE A 85 11.43 9.90 -12.59
C ILE A 85 12.07 11.25 -12.88
N HIS A 86 11.34 12.33 -12.59
CA HIS A 86 11.84 13.70 -12.73
C HIS A 86 11.89 14.40 -11.37
N ARG A 87 12.92 15.22 -11.15
CA ARG A 87 13.15 15.95 -9.90
C ARG A 87 12.78 17.42 -10.09
N TYR A 88 11.97 17.98 -9.20
CA TYR A 88 11.54 19.37 -9.20
C TYR A 88 11.93 20.07 -7.91
N VAL A 89 12.52 21.25 -8.01
CA VAL A 89 12.78 22.13 -6.88
C VAL A 89 11.98 23.40 -7.08
N ASN A 90 11.29 23.87 -6.05
CA ASN A 90 10.47 25.07 -6.16
C ASN A 90 11.33 26.30 -6.48
N GLY A 91 10.94 27.09 -7.49
CA GLY A 91 11.71 28.25 -7.96
C GLY A 91 12.78 27.93 -8.99
N ASP A 92 13.14 26.66 -9.17
CA ASP A 92 13.81 26.19 -10.37
C ASP A 92 12.76 26.07 -11.47
N ALA A 93 12.33 27.21 -12.01
CA ALA A 93 11.76 27.22 -13.36
C ALA A 93 12.90 26.75 -14.26
N GLY A 94 12.89 25.46 -14.62
CA GLY A 94 13.82 24.91 -15.60
C GLY A 94 13.70 25.72 -16.89
N GLY A 95 14.55 26.73 -17.03
CA GLY A 95 14.75 27.54 -18.22
C GLY A 95 13.54 28.34 -18.71
N ASP A 96 13.77 29.63 -18.99
CA ASP A 96 12.90 30.51 -19.79
C ASP A 96 12.86 30.09 -21.28
N THR A 97 12.56 28.82 -21.56
CA THR A 97 12.62 28.24 -22.91
C THR A 97 11.55 27.17 -23.16
N GLY A 98 10.27 27.45 -22.94
CA GLY A 98 9.14 26.77 -23.62
C GLY A 98 9.24 25.24 -23.84
N GLY A 99 9.85 24.51 -22.90
CA GLY A 99 10.21 23.11 -22.99
C GLY A 99 10.62 22.64 -21.59
N ASP A 100 9.94 21.60 -21.12
CA ASP A 100 10.14 20.85 -19.87
C ASP A 100 10.85 21.57 -18.70
N ALA A 101 10.07 22.11 -17.75
CA ALA A 101 10.57 22.60 -16.46
C ALA A 101 11.36 21.57 -15.61
N PHE A 102 11.57 20.35 -16.11
CA PHE A 102 12.15 19.20 -15.44
C PHE A 102 13.46 18.68 -16.05
N GLY A 103 13.86 19.14 -17.24
CA GLY A 103 14.99 18.58 -17.98
C GLY A 103 14.95 17.04 -18.13
N ASN A 104 16.12 16.45 -18.35
CA ASN A 104 16.25 14.98 -18.45
C ASN A 104 15.83 14.27 -17.14
N PRO A 105 15.20 13.10 -17.22
CA PRO A 105 14.81 12.35 -16.04
C PRO A 105 16.04 11.98 -15.18
N VAL A 106 15.87 12.00 -13.85
CA VAL A 106 16.90 11.56 -12.89
C VAL A 106 16.98 10.04 -12.77
N LEU A 107 16.00 9.33 -13.30
CA LEU A 107 16.01 7.88 -13.54
C LEU A 107 15.18 7.56 -14.79
N ASP A 108 15.72 6.70 -15.65
CA ASP A 108 15.00 6.08 -16.77
C ASP A 108 15.15 4.55 -16.69
N ILE A 109 14.02 3.86 -16.55
CA ILE A 109 13.89 2.40 -16.59
C ILE A 109 12.86 1.96 -17.65
N SER A 110 12.57 2.81 -18.64
CA SER A 110 11.62 2.51 -19.73
C SER A 110 12.04 1.29 -20.57
N ASP A 111 13.30 0.86 -20.48
CA ASP A 111 13.77 -0.41 -21.03
C ASP A 111 13.21 -1.64 -20.29
N LEU A 112 12.88 -1.50 -19.00
CA LEU A 112 12.42 -2.59 -18.12
C LEU A 112 10.90 -2.69 -17.99
N THR A 113 10.17 -1.63 -18.32
CA THR A 113 8.73 -1.50 -18.08
C THR A 113 8.02 -0.88 -19.28
N GLU A 114 6.68 -0.89 -19.27
CA GLU A 114 5.86 -0.26 -20.28
C GLU A 114 4.58 0.28 -19.64
N GLY A 115 4.28 1.55 -19.92
CA GLY A 115 3.10 2.23 -19.41
C GLY A 115 1.83 1.85 -20.18
N ASP A 116 1.23 0.71 -19.85
CA ASP A 116 -0.01 0.22 -20.47
C ASP A 116 -1.02 -0.27 -19.42
N GLY A 117 -2.20 0.36 -19.39
CA GLY A 117 -3.22 0.09 -18.37
C GLY A 117 -2.72 0.42 -16.96
N GLU A 118 -2.75 -0.55 -16.05
CA GLU A 118 -2.20 -0.38 -14.70
C GLU A 118 -0.73 -0.85 -14.60
N ARG A 119 -0.06 -1.07 -15.74
CA ARG A 119 1.35 -1.45 -15.79
C ARG A 119 2.23 -0.23 -15.99
N GLY A 120 3.46 -0.31 -15.51
CA GLY A 120 4.46 0.75 -15.65
C GLY A 120 5.33 0.86 -14.41
N LEU A 121 6.02 1.99 -14.27
CA LEU A 121 6.60 2.42 -13.00
C LEU A 121 5.49 3.07 -12.15
N LEU A 122 5.25 2.55 -10.95
CA LEU A 122 4.03 2.83 -10.19
C LEU A 122 4.27 3.40 -8.79
N GLY A 123 5.50 3.33 -8.27
CA GLY A 123 5.80 3.88 -6.95
C GLY A 123 7.28 4.14 -6.70
N LEU A 124 7.53 5.14 -5.84
CA LEU A 124 8.85 5.54 -5.37
C LEU A 124 8.83 5.78 -3.85
N ALA A 125 9.80 5.20 -3.14
CA ALA A 125 10.07 5.53 -1.75
C ALA A 125 11.57 5.70 -1.51
N PHE A 126 11.96 6.57 -0.59
CA PHE A 126 13.35 6.72 -0.16
C PHE A 126 13.60 6.04 1.19
N SER A 127 14.82 5.55 1.43
CA SER A 127 15.28 5.19 2.76
C SER A 127 15.21 6.40 3.71
N PRO A 128 15.20 6.20 5.05
CA PRO A 128 15.09 7.31 5.99
C PRO A 128 16.21 8.37 5.84
N ASP A 129 17.42 7.94 5.49
CA ASP A 129 18.58 8.79 5.21
C ASP A 129 18.64 9.29 3.75
N GLY A 130 17.69 8.86 2.91
CA GLY A 130 17.59 9.19 1.50
C GLY A 130 18.62 8.52 0.59
N SER A 131 19.60 7.78 1.09
CA SER A 131 20.70 7.25 0.26
C SER A 131 20.29 6.14 -0.71
N VAL A 132 19.14 5.50 -0.46
CA VAL A 132 18.57 4.42 -1.28
C VAL A 132 17.15 4.78 -1.67
N ALA A 133 16.80 4.56 -2.93
CA ALA A 133 15.42 4.58 -3.41
C ALA A 133 14.91 3.15 -3.64
N TYR A 134 13.61 2.97 -3.45
CA TYR A 134 12.87 1.76 -3.75
C TYR A 134 11.82 2.09 -4.80
N VAL A 135 11.83 1.35 -5.90
CA VAL A 135 10.86 1.51 -6.98
C VAL A 135 9.99 0.27 -7.10
N ASN A 136 8.73 0.47 -7.45
CA ASN A 136 7.77 -0.57 -7.77
C ASN A 136 7.36 -0.40 -9.24
N TYR A 137 7.57 -1.43 -10.05
CA TYR A 137 7.20 -1.39 -11.47
C TYR A 137 6.70 -2.74 -11.97
N THR A 138 5.97 -2.75 -13.07
CA THR A 138 5.62 -3.98 -13.80
C THR A 138 6.65 -4.21 -14.89
N SER A 139 7.32 -5.35 -14.86
CA SER A 139 8.28 -5.73 -15.91
C SER A 139 7.59 -5.94 -17.26
N ARG A 140 8.37 -5.99 -18.35
CA ARG A 140 7.83 -6.31 -19.69
C ARG A 140 7.16 -7.68 -19.79
N SER A 141 7.47 -8.64 -18.91
CA SER A 141 6.75 -9.92 -18.81
C SER A 141 5.40 -9.81 -18.08
N GLY A 142 5.12 -8.67 -17.43
CA GLY A 142 3.91 -8.46 -16.64
C GLY A 142 4.08 -8.67 -15.14
N ASP A 143 5.25 -9.13 -14.68
CA ASP A 143 5.48 -9.38 -13.26
C ASP A 143 5.70 -8.07 -12.49
N THR A 144 5.18 -7.95 -11.27
CA THR A 144 5.52 -6.82 -10.42
C THR A 144 6.90 -7.02 -9.81
N VAL A 145 7.74 -6.01 -9.91
CA VAL A 145 9.10 -5.98 -9.39
C VAL A 145 9.22 -4.85 -8.39
N VAL A 146 9.85 -5.13 -7.25
CA VAL A 146 10.37 -4.11 -6.34
C VAL A 146 11.88 -4.17 -6.39
N ALA A 147 12.52 -3.02 -6.63
CA ALA A 147 13.96 -2.91 -6.75
C ALA A 147 14.49 -1.71 -5.94
N SER A 148 15.76 -1.77 -5.54
CA SER A 148 16.47 -0.65 -4.92
C SER A 148 17.50 -0.03 -5.87
N LEU A 149 17.74 1.27 -5.74
CA LEU A 149 18.82 2.02 -6.37
C LEU A 149 19.51 2.91 -5.35
N ASN A 150 20.82 3.12 -5.48
CA ASN A 150 21.54 4.16 -4.77
C ASN A 150 21.18 5.53 -5.34
N VAL A 151 21.08 6.54 -4.49
CA VAL A 151 20.78 7.92 -4.88
C VAL A 151 21.88 8.85 -4.38
N ALA A 152 22.54 9.53 -5.31
CA ALA A 152 23.60 10.47 -5.01
C ALA A 152 23.07 11.71 -4.26
N ALA A 153 23.96 12.46 -3.62
CA ALA A 153 23.60 13.63 -2.81
C ALA A 153 22.89 14.75 -3.62
N ASN A 154 23.14 14.81 -4.93
CA ASN A 154 22.49 15.76 -5.85
C ASN A 154 21.11 15.28 -6.36
N GLY A 155 20.60 14.14 -5.86
CA GLY A 155 19.32 13.58 -6.26
C GLY A 155 19.34 12.68 -7.50
N THR A 156 20.49 12.47 -8.13
CA THR A 156 20.62 11.54 -9.28
C THR A 156 20.58 10.08 -8.82
N PHE A 157 19.82 9.24 -9.52
CA PHE A 157 19.77 7.81 -9.27
C PHE A 157 20.89 7.11 -10.04
N ASP A 158 21.63 6.22 -9.38
CA ASP A 158 22.62 5.39 -10.05
C ASP A 158 21.92 4.17 -10.68
N ARG A 159 21.63 4.26 -11.98
CA ARG A 159 20.98 3.18 -12.75
C ARG A 159 21.76 1.86 -12.71
N GLY A 160 23.09 1.91 -12.57
CA GLY A 160 23.95 0.73 -12.48
C GLY A 160 23.85 -0.02 -11.15
N SER A 161 23.33 0.65 -10.12
CA SER A 161 23.09 0.06 -8.80
C SER A 161 21.75 -0.68 -8.66
N LEU A 162 20.93 -0.71 -9.73
CA LEU A 162 19.60 -1.32 -9.69
C LEU A 162 19.67 -2.78 -9.25
N ARG A 163 19.00 -3.08 -8.14
CA ARG A 163 18.95 -4.41 -7.53
C ARG A 163 17.52 -4.82 -7.24
N THR A 164 17.06 -5.87 -7.89
CA THR A 164 15.77 -6.50 -7.58
C THR A 164 15.75 -7.05 -6.16
N ILE A 165 14.72 -6.70 -5.40
CA ILE A 165 14.45 -7.19 -4.04
C ILE A 165 13.46 -8.36 -4.10
N ILE A 166 12.37 -8.19 -4.84
CA ILE A 166 11.34 -9.21 -5.03
C ILE A 166 10.69 -9.07 -6.40
N THR A 167 10.32 -10.21 -6.98
CA THR A 167 9.48 -10.33 -8.16
C THR A 167 8.24 -11.14 -7.79
N ILE A 168 7.08 -10.68 -8.24
CA ILE A 168 5.77 -11.28 -7.96
C ILE A 168 5.07 -11.47 -9.30
N GLU A 169 4.75 -12.72 -9.62
CA GLU A 169 3.98 -13.07 -10.81
C GLU A 169 2.58 -12.45 -10.77
N GLN A 170 2.18 -11.78 -11.85
CA GLN A 170 0.84 -11.21 -12.00
C GLN A 170 0.06 -12.00 -13.06
N PRO A 171 -0.96 -12.80 -12.68
CA PRO A 171 -1.74 -13.57 -13.64
C PRO A 171 -2.66 -12.71 -14.52
N PHE A 172 -2.84 -11.44 -14.17
CA PHE A 172 -3.68 -10.49 -14.88
C PHE A 172 -2.96 -9.15 -15.01
N ARG A 173 -3.36 -8.37 -16.01
CA ARG A 173 -2.74 -7.07 -16.33
C ARG A 173 -3.17 -5.92 -15.41
N ASN A 174 -4.00 -6.18 -14.40
CA ASN A 174 -4.58 -5.20 -13.50
C ASN A 174 -4.39 -5.63 -12.04
N HIS A 175 -4.56 -4.68 -11.13
CA HIS A 175 -4.20 -4.70 -9.71
C HIS A 175 -2.70 -4.86 -9.48
N ASN A 176 -1.88 -4.19 -10.29
CA ASN A 176 -0.42 -4.31 -10.25
C ASN A 176 0.25 -3.35 -9.25
N ALA A 177 -0.52 -2.42 -8.67
CA ALA A 177 -0.02 -1.34 -7.84
C ALA A 177 -0.03 -1.68 -6.33
N GLY A 178 0.92 -1.06 -5.62
CA GLY A 178 0.91 -0.91 -4.18
C GLY A 178 1.65 0.37 -3.80
N ASP A 179 1.06 1.18 -2.92
CA ASP A 179 1.68 2.41 -2.43
C ASP A 179 2.93 2.06 -1.61
N SER A 180 4.04 2.73 -1.89
CA SER A 180 5.33 2.50 -1.22
C SER A 180 5.67 3.73 -0.38
N SER A 181 5.72 3.56 0.95
CA SER A 181 6.08 4.64 1.87
C SER A 181 7.19 4.20 2.82
N SER A 182 8.06 5.13 3.21
CA SER A 182 9.04 4.90 4.27
C SER A 182 8.65 5.67 5.53
N ASN A 183 8.76 5.01 6.68
CA ASN A 183 8.54 5.62 7.99
C ASN A 183 9.89 5.99 8.61
N PRO A 184 10.03 7.18 9.25
CA PRO A 184 11.24 7.64 9.93
C PRO A 184 11.84 6.65 10.95
N THR A 185 11.04 5.71 11.48
CA THR A 185 11.49 4.64 12.40
C THR A 185 12.04 3.38 11.69
N ALA A 186 12.45 3.51 10.42
CA ALA A 186 13.10 2.48 9.60
C ALA A 186 12.19 1.33 9.12
N ARG A 187 11.03 1.66 8.56
CA ARG A 187 10.15 0.66 7.90
C ARG A 187 9.72 1.15 6.52
N CYS A 188 10.01 0.37 5.48
CA CYS A 188 9.31 0.50 4.20
C CYS A 188 8.00 -0.28 4.30
N TRP A 189 6.89 0.37 3.94
CA TRP A 189 5.56 -0.22 3.89
C TRP A 189 5.09 -0.19 2.45
N CYS A 190 4.76 -1.38 1.90
CA CYS A 190 3.99 -1.48 0.67
C CYS A 190 2.54 -1.77 1.04
N ARG A 191 1.60 -0.87 0.70
CA ARG A 191 0.16 -1.08 0.89
C ARG A 191 -0.47 -1.56 -0.43
N TRP A 192 -1.00 -2.79 -0.43
CA TRP A 192 -1.56 -3.47 -1.60
C TRP A 192 -3.09 -3.63 -1.51
N VAL A 193 -3.78 -3.58 -2.66
CA VAL A 193 -5.19 -3.98 -2.83
C VAL A 193 -5.32 -5.12 -3.86
N THR A 194 -5.24 -6.35 -3.32
CA THR A 194 -5.89 -7.65 -3.68
C THR A 194 -5.68 -8.37 -5.03
N VAL A 195 -5.30 -9.67 -4.94
CA VAL A 195 -6.03 -10.81 -5.57
C VAL A 195 -6.24 -11.93 -4.53
N VAL A 196 -7.40 -12.58 -4.69
CA VAL A 196 -8.09 -13.60 -3.87
C VAL A 196 -7.18 -14.62 -3.18
N ARG A 197 -7.54 -14.90 -1.93
CA ARG A 197 -6.84 -15.70 -0.91
C ARG A 197 -6.21 -17.05 -1.33
N PRO A 198 -5.29 -17.59 -0.47
CA PRO A 198 -4.84 -16.99 0.79
C PRO A 198 -3.33 -16.72 0.86
N MET A 199 -3.02 -15.43 0.97
CA MET A 199 -2.12 -14.86 1.98
C MET A 199 -0.65 -14.71 1.57
N ILE A 200 -0.27 -13.48 1.20
CA ILE A 200 1.10 -12.98 1.38
C ILE A 200 1.02 -11.74 2.30
N ARG A 201 1.74 -11.81 3.43
CA ARG A 201 1.99 -10.68 4.35
C ARG A 201 3.31 -10.03 3.93
N CYS A 202 3.33 -8.72 3.66
CA CYS A 202 4.59 -7.97 3.61
C CYS A 202 5.00 -7.57 5.04
N VAL A 203 6.07 -8.18 5.56
CA VAL A 203 6.73 -7.80 6.82
C VAL A 203 8.13 -7.32 6.46
N CYS A 204 8.38 -6.02 6.55
CA CYS A 204 9.74 -5.50 6.64
C CYS A 204 10.29 -5.90 8.03
N HIS A 205 11.24 -6.83 8.08
CA HIS A 205 11.88 -7.29 9.31
C HIS A 205 13.39 -7.05 9.19
N LEU A 206 13.93 -6.10 9.96
CA LEU A 206 15.24 -6.29 10.55
C LEU A 206 15.20 -5.75 12.00
N THR A 207 15.15 -6.72 12.92
CA THR A 207 15.27 -6.65 14.39
C THR A 207 14.14 -6.07 15.27
N SER A 208 13.75 -6.92 16.22
CA SER A 208 12.96 -6.71 17.45
C SER A 208 11.42 -6.73 17.36
N LEU A 209 10.87 -7.92 17.65
CA LEU A 209 9.48 -8.18 18.00
C LEU A 209 9.16 -7.56 19.38
N ARG A 210 8.29 -6.55 19.42
CA ARG A 210 7.20 -6.36 20.41
C ARG A 210 6.48 -5.04 20.13
N SER A 211 5.16 -5.07 20.27
CA SER A 211 4.23 -3.93 20.40
C SER A 211 3.65 -3.34 19.12
N TRP A 212 2.45 -3.79 18.71
CA TRP A 212 1.32 -2.87 18.48
C TRP A 212 -0.03 -3.63 18.34
N ALA A 213 -0.74 -3.69 19.47
CA ALA A 213 -2.20 -3.68 19.51
C ALA A 213 -2.56 -2.40 20.27
N ARG A 214 -2.88 -1.34 19.51
CA ARG A 214 -3.54 -0.09 19.92
C ARG A 214 -3.26 0.94 18.84
N PHE A 215 -4.19 1.13 17.92
CA PHE A 215 -4.53 2.42 17.29
C PHE A 215 -5.73 2.19 16.35
N CYS A 216 -6.86 1.84 16.96
CA CYS A 216 -8.20 2.19 16.50
C CYS A 216 -8.96 2.53 17.78
N GLY A 217 -8.94 3.80 18.11
CA GLY A 217 -9.78 4.49 19.08
C GLY A 217 -10.03 5.87 18.49
#